data_AF-A0A2J8XLQ7-F1
#
_entry.id   AF-A0A2J8XLQ7-F1
#
_cell.length_a   1.000
_cell.length_b   1.000
_cell.length_c   1.000
_cell.angle_alpha   90.00
_cell.angle_beta   90.00
_cell.angle_gamma   90.00
#
_symmetry.space_group_name_H-M   'P 1'
#
loop_
_entity.id
_entity.type
_entity.pdbx_description
1 polymer ?
#
loop_
_entity_poly.entity_id
_entity_poly.type
_entity_poly.pdbx_seq_one_letter_code
_entity_poly.pdbx_strand_id
1 'polypeptide(L)'
;MATAAATSASEPEAESKAGPKADGEEDEVKAARTRRKVLSRAVAAATYKTMGPGWDQQEEGVSESDGDEYAMASSAESSPGEYEWEYDEEEEKNQLEIERLEEQLSINVYDYNCHVDLIRLLRLEGELTKVRMARQKMSEIFPLTEELWLEWLHDEISMAQDGLDREHVYDLFEKAVKDYICPNIWLEYGQYSVGGIGQKGGLEKVRSVFERALSSVGLHMSKGLALWEAYREFESAIVEAARLEKVHSLFRRQLAIPLYDMEATFAEYEEWSEDPIPESVIQNYNKALQQLEKYKPYEEALLQAEAPRLAEYQAYIDFEMKIGDPARIQLIFERALVENCLVPDLWIRYRSTTESKGFGFICT
;
A
#
# COMPACT_ATOMS: atom_id res chain seq x y z
N MET A 1 25.68 -56.27 48.38
CA MET A 1 26.94 -55.85 49.03
C MET A 1 27.89 -55.37 47.94
N ALA A 2 28.51 -54.23 48.18
CA ALA A 2 29.30 -53.43 47.24
C ALA A 2 30.67 -54.03 46.91
N THR A 3 31.27 -53.46 45.84
CA THR A 3 32.68 -52.99 45.63
C THR A 3 33.23 -53.44 44.26
N ALA A 4 33.44 -52.52 43.30
CA ALA A 4 34.58 -51.62 43.07
C ALA A 4 35.76 -52.26 42.30
N ALA A 5 36.13 -51.69 41.15
CA ALA A 5 37.41 -51.84 40.44
C ALA A 5 37.62 -50.54 39.62
N ALA A 6 38.51 -49.61 39.99
CA ALA A 6 39.98 -49.63 40.02
C ALA A 6 40.62 -49.07 38.72
N THR A 7 41.17 -47.86 38.87
CA THR A 7 42.07 -47.10 37.98
C THR A 7 43.55 -47.44 38.23
N SER A 8 44.41 -47.35 37.21
CA SER A 8 45.86 -47.07 37.29
C SER A 8 46.36 -46.80 35.84
N ALA A 9 46.79 -45.61 35.41
CA ALA A 9 47.98 -44.80 35.74
C ALA A 9 49.33 -45.43 35.31
N SER A 10 50.02 -44.82 34.34
CA SER A 10 51.41 -44.29 34.43
C SER A 10 52.05 -43.97 33.04
N GLU A 11 52.47 -42.70 32.89
CA GLU A 11 53.47 -42.13 31.95
C GLU A 11 54.92 -42.61 32.32
N PRO A 12 56.08 -42.23 31.70
CA PRO A 12 56.37 -40.98 30.96
C PRO A 12 57.50 -40.95 29.87
N GLU A 13 57.70 -39.73 29.33
CA GLU A 13 58.94 -39.06 28.88
C GLU A 13 59.70 -39.48 27.59
N ALA A 14 59.88 -38.53 26.66
CA ALA A 14 61.19 -37.88 26.38
C ALA A 14 61.12 -36.85 25.23
N GLU A 15 61.61 -35.63 25.51
CA GLU A 15 61.77 -34.50 24.59
C GLU A 15 62.93 -34.67 23.58
N SER A 16 62.92 -33.95 22.44
CA SER A 16 63.92 -32.88 22.19
C SER A 16 63.84 -32.19 20.81
N LYS A 17 63.79 -30.84 20.89
CA LYS A 17 64.56 -29.80 20.16
C LYS A 17 64.34 -29.49 18.66
N ALA A 18 63.69 -28.33 18.49
CA ALA A 18 64.21 -27.05 17.96
C ALA A 18 64.57 -26.90 16.46
N GLY A 19 64.11 -25.75 15.89
CA GLY A 19 64.12 -25.40 14.47
C GLY A 19 65.46 -24.92 13.88
N PRO A 20 65.42 -24.30 12.68
CA PRO A 20 65.41 -22.83 12.62
C PRO A 20 64.44 -22.21 11.59
N LYS A 21 64.28 -20.88 11.71
CA LYS A 21 63.41 -19.93 11.00
C LYS A 21 64.01 -19.39 9.69
N ALA A 22 63.14 -18.68 8.94
CA ALA A 22 63.33 -17.62 7.91
C ALA A 22 63.27 -18.12 6.44
N ASP A 23 62.59 -17.49 5.48
CA ASP A 23 61.72 -16.30 5.39
C ASP A 23 60.94 -16.37 4.05
N GLY A 24 59.77 -15.73 3.99
CA GLY A 24 59.22 -15.04 2.80
C GLY A 24 58.59 -15.85 1.66
N GLU A 25 57.26 -15.83 1.56
CA GLU A 25 56.54 -15.16 0.43
C GLU A 25 55.04 -15.13 0.73
N GLU A 26 54.49 -13.92 0.71
CA GLU A 26 53.06 -13.62 0.81
C GLU A 26 52.41 -13.96 -0.54
N ASP A 27 51.31 -14.71 -0.52
CA ASP A 27 50.45 -14.82 -1.71
C ASP A 27 49.00 -14.50 -1.32
N GLU A 28 48.55 -13.36 -1.82
CA GLU A 28 47.24 -12.75 -1.64
C GLU A 28 46.11 -13.65 -2.15
N VAL A 29 45.31 -14.22 -1.23
CA VAL A 29 43.99 -14.75 -1.59
C VAL A 29 43.03 -13.57 -1.77
N LYS A 30 42.86 -13.15 -3.02
CA LYS A 30 41.86 -12.15 -3.43
C LYS A 30 40.46 -12.58 -3.01
N ALA A 31 39.94 -11.90 -2.01
CA ALA A 31 38.51 -11.84 -1.70
C ALA A 31 37.76 -11.14 -2.84
N ALA A 32 37.21 -11.90 -3.78
CA ALA A 32 36.22 -11.42 -4.74
C ALA A 32 34.89 -11.22 -4.02
N ARG A 33 34.78 -10.12 -3.26
CA ARG A 33 33.55 -9.64 -2.65
C ARG A 33 32.72 -8.98 -3.75
N THR A 34 31.96 -9.80 -4.49
CA THR A 34 31.01 -9.30 -5.49
C THR A 34 29.97 -8.46 -4.76
N ARG A 35 30.04 -7.13 -4.93
CA ARG A 35 29.02 -6.20 -4.43
C ARG A 35 27.69 -6.58 -5.08
N ARG A 36 26.75 -7.12 -4.29
CA ARG A 36 25.34 -7.23 -4.68
C ARG A 36 24.88 -5.83 -5.11
N LYS A 37 24.47 -5.69 -6.37
CA LYS A 37 23.76 -4.51 -6.84
C LYS A 37 22.37 -4.58 -6.21
N VAL A 38 22.12 -3.71 -5.24
CA VAL A 38 20.74 -3.35 -4.88
C VAL A 38 20.20 -2.60 -6.08
N LEU A 39 19.38 -3.26 -6.90
CA LEU A 39 18.61 -2.61 -7.93
C LEU A 39 17.50 -1.82 -7.23
N SER A 40 17.79 -0.58 -6.83
CA SER A 40 16.76 0.39 -6.50
C SER A 40 16.08 0.80 -7.80
N ARG A 41 15.01 0.11 -8.18
CA ARG A 41 14.11 0.63 -9.20
C ARG A 41 13.22 1.63 -8.47
N ALA A 42 13.34 2.90 -8.84
CA ALA A 42 12.42 3.93 -8.36
C ALA A 42 11.00 3.48 -8.71
N VAL A 43 10.11 3.45 -7.72
CA VAL A 43 8.68 3.37 -7.95
C VAL A 43 8.33 4.56 -8.84
N ALA A 44 8.12 4.28 -10.13
CA ALA A 44 7.49 5.25 -10.99
C ALA A 44 6.06 5.38 -10.48
N ALA A 45 5.81 6.41 -9.66
CA ALA A 45 4.48 6.88 -9.37
C ALA A 45 3.83 7.24 -10.71
N ALA A 46 3.09 6.29 -11.28
CA ALA A 46 2.21 6.55 -12.40
C ALA A 46 1.09 7.44 -11.86
N THR A 47 1.29 8.76 -11.95
CA THR A 47 0.23 9.74 -11.80
C THR A 47 -0.81 9.45 -12.88
N TYR A 48 -1.87 8.74 -12.53
CA TYR A 48 -3.08 8.68 -13.33
C TYR A 48 -3.69 10.08 -13.32
N LYS A 49 -3.47 10.81 -14.42
CA LYS A 49 -4.08 12.12 -14.67
C LYS A 49 -5.57 11.86 -14.92
N THR A 50 -6.38 11.96 -13.88
CA THR A 50 -7.82 12.13 -14.00
C THR A 50 -8.06 13.50 -14.64
N MET A 51 -8.50 13.51 -15.89
CA MET A 51 -8.92 14.71 -16.60
C MET A 51 -10.27 15.18 -16.03
N GLY A 52 -10.23 16.25 -15.23
CA GLY A 52 -11.38 17.13 -14.99
C GLY A 52 -11.30 18.38 -15.89
N PRO A 53 -12.42 19.09 -16.14
CA PRO A 53 -12.53 20.07 -17.21
C PRO A 53 -11.66 21.31 -16.96
N GLY A 54 -10.95 21.71 -18.02
CA GLY A 54 -9.95 22.77 -18.02
C GLY A 54 -10.53 24.17 -17.94
N TRP A 55 -9.75 25.03 -17.30
CA TRP A 55 -9.87 26.48 -17.38
C TRP A 55 -8.53 27.04 -17.83
N ASP A 56 -8.56 27.69 -18.99
CA ASP A 56 -7.42 28.33 -19.67
C ASP A 56 -6.79 29.41 -18.79
N GLN A 57 -5.49 29.32 -18.54
CA GLN A 57 -4.67 30.44 -18.08
C GLN A 57 -4.08 31.14 -19.30
N GLN A 58 -4.49 32.38 -19.53
CA GLN A 58 -3.88 33.29 -20.49
C GLN A 58 -2.52 33.74 -19.96
N GLU A 59 -1.46 33.40 -20.69
CA GLU A 59 -0.14 34.03 -20.57
C GLU A 59 -0.24 35.48 -21.10
N GLU A 60 0.05 36.47 -20.26
CA GLU A 60 0.39 37.82 -20.71
C GLU A 60 1.91 38.02 -20.72
N GLY A 61 2.37 38.63 -21.81
CA GLY A 61 3.75 38.68 -22.24
C GLY A 61 4.61 39.71 -21.51
N VAL A 62 5.87 39.32 -21.38
CA VAL A 62 7.00 40.13 -20.93
C VAL A 62 7.24 41.28 -21.92
N SER A 63 7.34 42.52 -21.41
CA SER A 63 7.99 43.62 -22.14
C SER A 63 9.03 44.30 -21.26
N GLU A 64 10.28 44.27 -21.72
CA GLU A 64 11.42 45.01 -21.16
C GLU A 64 11.35 46.49 -21.54
N SER A 65 11.73 47.39 -20.60
CA SER A 65 12.19 48.74 -20.92
C SER A 65 13.09 49.27 -19.79
N ASP A 66 14.36 49.49 -20.13
CA ASP A 66 15.38 50.21 -19.35
C ASP A 66 15.09 51.72 -19.22
N GLY A 67 15.65 52.37 -18.20
CA GLY A 67 15.78 53.84 -18.16
C GLY A 67 15.98 54.51 -16.79
N ASP A 68 17.17 54.36 -16.22
CA ASP A 68 17.98 55.25 -15.37
C ASP A 68 17.42 56.49 -14.61
N GLU A 69 17.86 56.55 -13.33
CA GLU A 69 18.57 57.64 -12.62
C GLU A 69 17.89 58.83 -11.88
N TYR A 70 18.22 58.87 -10.57
CA TYR A 70 18.46 59.97 -9.61
C TYR A 70 17.33 60.92 -9.11
N ALA A 71 17.12 60.91 -7.78
CA ALA A 71 17.58 61.95 -6.82
C ALA A 71 16.57 62.28 -5.69
N MET A 72 17.03 62.07 -4.45
CA MET A 72 16.89 62.93 -3.25
C MET A 72 15.51 63.46 -2.79
N ALA A 73 15.18 63.03 -1.55
CA ALA A 73 14.91 63.86 -0.37
C ALA A 73 13.47 64.07 0.13
N SER A 74 13.36 63.84 1.45
CA SER A 74 12.54 64.52 2.46
C SER A 74 11.23 63.87 2.92
N SER A 75 11.36 63.20 4.08
CA SER A 75 10.66 63.43 5.35
C SER A 75 9.13 63.58 5.43
N ALA A 76 8.60 62.84 6.42
CA ALA A 76 7.28 62.92 7.06
C ALA A 76 6.15 62.31 6.19
N GLU A 77 5.40 61.31 6.63
CA GLU A 77 4.79 61.13 7.95
C GLU A 77 4.68 59.63 8.27
N SER A 78 5.11 59.20 9.45
CA SER A 78 4.71 57.90 9.97
C SER A 78 3.28 58.02 10.47
N SER A 79 2.32 57.81 9.56
CA SER A 79 0.98 57.39 9.95
C SER A 79 1.09 56.03 10.64
N PRO A 80 0.51 55.82 11.82
CA PRO A 80 0.36 54.47 12.35
C PRO A 80 -0.56 53.76 11.35
N GLY A 81 0.02 52.93 10.48
CA GLY A 81 -0.75 51.99 9.70
C GLY A 81 -1.52 51.15 10.69
N GLU A 82 -2.82 51.42 10.80
CA GLU A 82 -3.76 50.44 11.32
C GLU A 82 -3.53 49.21 10.46
N TYR A 83 -2.96 48.17 11.07
CA TYR A 83 -2.90 46.85 10.48
C TYR A 83 -4.35 46.38 10.40
N GLU A 84 -5.04 46.84 9.36
CA GLU A 84 -6.37 46.41 8.99
C GLU A 84 -6.20 44.96 8.58
N TRP A 85 -6.48 44.05 9.51
CA TRP A 85 -6.61 42.63 9.22
C TRP A 85 -7.74 42.55 8.19
N GLU A 86 -7.37 42.42 6.92
CA GLU A 86 -8.29 42.08 5.84
C GLU A 86 -8.82 40.68 6.20
N TYR A 87 -9.91 40.64 6.96
CA TYR A 87 -10.65 39.41 7.21
C TYR A 87 -10.97 38.84 5.85
N ASP A 88 -10.44 37.65 5.58
CA ASP A 88 -10.58 37.04 4.27
C ASP A 88 -12.07 36.76 4.04
N GLU A 89 -12.67 37.50 3.09
CA GLU A 89 -14.08 37.29 2.72
C GLU A 89 -14.36 35.83 2.33
N GLU A 90 -13.32 35.08 1.94
CA GLU A 90 -13.39 33.65 1.64
C GLU A 90 -13.57 32.80 2.91
N GLU A 91 -12.85 33.09 4.00
CA GLU A 91 -13.02 32.40 5.31
C GLU A 91 -14.44 32.60 5.85
N GLU A 92 -15.01 33.82 5.75
CA GLU A 92 -16.38 34.07 6.20
C GLU A 92 -17.41 33.30 5.36
N LYS A 93 -17.21 33.23 4.02
CA LYS A 93 -18.07 32.43 3.13
C LYS A 93 -18.00 30.95 3.44
N ASN A 94 -16.80 30.43 3.71
CA ASN A 94 -16.60 29.03 4.05
C ASN A 94 -17.26 28.68 5.40
N GLN A 95 -17.15 29.56 6.38
CA GLN A 95 -17.79 29.37 7.69
C GLN A 95 -19.32 29.34 7.59
N LEU A 96 -19.93 30.24 6.80
CA LEU A 96 -21.38 30.23 6.55
C LEU A 96 -21.84 28.96 5.80
N GLU A 97 -21.05 28.47 4.85
CA GLU A 97 -21.35 27.24 4.13
C GLU A 97 -21.20 26.00 5.03
N ILE A 98 -20.21 25.97 5.93
CA ILE A 98 -20.06 24.92 6.96
C ILE A 98 -21.33 24.85 7.83
N GLU A 99 -21.80 26.00 8.35
CA GLU A 99 -23.02 26.05 9.16
C GLU A 99 -24.24 25.54 8.39
N ARG A 100 -24.37 25.93 7.12
CA ARG A 100 -25.44 25.45 6.24
C ARG A 100 -25.41 23.93 6.07
N LEU A 101 -24.24 23.35 5.84
CA LEU A 101 -24.06 21.90 5.67
C LEU A 101 -24.33 21.15 6.97
N GLU A 102 -23.91 21.69 8.12
CA GLU A 102 -24.23 21.12 9.43
C GLU A 102 -25.73 21.12 9.72
N GLU A 103 -26.45 22.20 9.37
CA GLU A 103 -27.90 22.26 9.45
C GLU A 103 -28.58 21.23 8.53
N GLN A 104 -28.11 21.09 7.28
CA GLN A 104 -28.63 20.09 6.35
C GLN A 104 -28.46 18.67 6.89
N LEU A 105 -27.29 18.36 7.46
CA LEU A 105 -27.02 17.06 8.08
C LEU A 105 -27.82 16.83 9.36
N SER A 106 -28.18 17.90 10.10
CA SER A 106 -29.07 17.79 11.25
C SER A 106 -30.49 17.37 10.87
N ILE A 107 -30.92 17.71 9.65
CA ILE A 107 -32.23 17.35 9.08
C ILE A 107 -32.17 15.96 8.43
N ASN A 108 -31.12 15.70 7.65
CA ASN A 108 -30.92 14.42 6.96
C ASN A 108 -29.46 13.94 7.08
N VAL A 109 -29.21 13.05 8.04
CA VAL A 109 -27.88 12.49 8.27
C VAL A 109 -27.43 11.53 7.16
N TYR A 110 -28.35 11.10 6.27
CA TYR A 110 -28.06 10.15 5.20
C TYR A 110 -27.65 10.82 3.87
N ASP A 111 -27.41 12.13 3.86
CA ASP A 111 -26.90 12.82 2.66
C ASP A 111 -25.38 12.66 2.53
N TYR A 112 -24.96 11.74 1.67
CA TYR A 112 -23.54 11.43 1.43
C TYR A 112 -22.74 12.64 0.95
N ASN A 113 -23.27 13.41 -0.01
CA ASN A 113 -22.55 14.54 -0.60
C ASN A 113 -22.36 15.66 0.42
N CYS A 114 -23.36 15.92 1.27
CA CYS A 114 -23.25 16.91 2.34
C CYS A 114 -22.13 16.57 3.32
N HIS A 115 -21.95 15.29 3.70
CA HIS A 115 -20.82 14.88 4.54
C HIS A 115 -19.47 15.12 3.85
N VAL A 116 -19.33 14.75 2.58
CA VAL A 116 -18.09 14.92 1.81
C VAL A 116 -17.72 16.40 1.68
N ASP A 117 -18.68 17.24 1.29
CA ASP A 117 -18.46 18.69 1.13
C ASP A 117 -18.13 19.35 2.48
N LEU A 118 -18.79 18.93 3.57
CA LEU A 118 -18.50 19.44 4.92
C LEU A 118 -17.08 19.08 5.34
N ILE A 119 -16.66 17.83 5.17
CA ILE A 119 -15.29 17.38 5.52
C ILE A 119 -14.26 18.17 4.71
N ARG A 120 -14.51 18.38 3.41
CA ARG A 120 -13.61 19.17 2.54
C ARG A 120 -13.46 20.60 3.06
N LEU A 121 -14.56 21.30 3.36
CA LEU A 121 -14.51 22.68 3.83
C LEU A 121 -13.83 22.79 5.21
N LEU A 122 -14.19 21.91 6.16
CA LEU A 122 -13.53 21.88 7.48
C LEU A 122 -12.02 21.65 7.37
N ARG A 123 -11.58 20.86 6.38
CA ARG A 123 -10.16 20.60 6.12
C ARG A 123 -9.46 21.82 5.51
N LEU A 124 -10.13 22.58 4.63
CA LEU A 124 -9.61 23.83 4.07
C LEU A 124 -9.41 24.91 5.14
N GLU A 125 -10.37 25.03 6.06
CA GLU A 125 -10.31 25.97 7.20
C GLU A 125 -9.33 25.55 8.31
N GLY A 126 -8.69 24.37 8.19
CA GLY A 126 -7.75 23.87 9.18
C GLY A 126 -8.40 23.44 10.51
N GLU A 127 -9.71 23.19 10.53
CA GLU A 127 -10.48 22.82 11.72
C GLU A 127 -10.33 21.33 12.07
N LEU A 128 -9.10 20.89 12.36
CA LEU A 128 -8.70 19.48 12.47
C LEU A 128 -9.58 18.65 13.43
N THR A 129 -10.00 19.24 14.55
CA THR A 129 -10.88 18.56 15.51
C THR A 129 -12.27 18.30 14.91
N LYS A 130 -12.83 19.30 14.22
CA LYS A 130 -14.14 19.16 13.55
C LYS A 130 -14.04 18.17 12.38
N VAL A 131 -12.94 18.18 11.62
CA VAL A 131 -12.67 17.20 10.55
C VAL A 131 -12.70 15.77 11.10
N ARG A 132 -11.99 15.49 12.20
CA ARG A 132 -12.00 14.16 12.85
C ARG A 132 -13.40 13.74 13.26
N MET A 133 -14.17 14.64 13.88
CA MET A 133 -15.54 14.35 14.28
C MET A 133 -16.46 14.10 13.08
N ALA A 134 -16.34 14.90 12.02
CA ALA A 134 -17.14 14.74 10.80
C ALA A 134 -16.84 13.41 10.10
N ARG A 135 -15.56 13.05 9.94
CA ARG A 135 -15.14 11.77 9.35
C ARG A 135 -15.61 10.57 10.19
N GLN A 136 -15.50 10.65 11.51
CA GLN A 136 -16.04 9.61 12.41
C GLN A 136 -17.55 9.44 12.22
N LYS A 137 -18.33 10.52 12.28
CA LYS A 137 -19.78 10.48 12.05
C LYS A 137 -20.14 9.88 10.70
N MET A 138 -19.43 10.27 9.64
CA MET A 138 -19.67 9.74 8.30
C MET A 138 -19.36 8.23 8.23
N SER A 139 -18.24 7.79 8.80
CA SER A 139 -17.81 6.38 8.83
C SER A 139 -18.73 5.45 9.63
N GLU A 140 -19.50 6.00 10.59
CA GLU A 140 -20.49 5.24 11.36
C GLU A 140 -21.76 4.93 10.54
N ILE A 141 -22.00 5.70 9.48
CA ILE A 141 -23.23 5.64 8.69
C ILE A 141 -22.98 4.98 7.33
N PHE A 142 -21.82 5.27 6.74
CA PHE A 142 -21.47 4.83 5.40
C PHE A 142 -20.14 4.07 5.39
N PRO A 143 -20.04 2.96 4.64
CA PRO A 143 -18.76 2.47 4.16
C PRO A 143 -18.11 3.57 3.32
N LEU A 144 -16.85 3.90 3.60
CA LEU A 144 -16.13 4.95 2.88
C LEU A 144 -15.32 4.35 1.73
N THR A 145 -15.20 5.10 0.63
CA THR A 145 -14.39 4.68 -0.51
C THR A 145 -12.91 4.67 -0.15
N GLU A 146 -12.11 3.99 -0.97
CA GLU A 146 -10.66 3.91 -0.78
C GLU A 146 -10.02 5.31 -0.72
N GLU A 147 -10.49 6.25 -1.53
CA GLU A 147 -9.99 7.62 -1.62
C GLU A 147 -10.25 8.42 -0.33
N LEU A 148 -11.46 8.32 0.22
CA LEU A 148 -11.83 9.01 1.46
C LEU A 148 -11.03 8.48 2.65
N TRP A 149 -10.86 7.16 2.73
CA TRP A 149 -10.03 6.55 3.75
C TRP A 149 -8.57 6.96 3.64
N LEU A 150 -8.00 6.97 2.43
CA LEU A 150 -6.61 7.38 2.21
C LEU A 150 -6.37 8.84 2.58
N GLU A 151 -7.30 9.75 2.25
CA GLU A 151 -7.19 11.16 2.67
C GLU A 151 -7.15 11.26 4.20
N TRP A 152 -8.04 10.54 4.89
CA TRP A 152 -8.06 10.53 6.35
C TRP A 152 -6.78 9.92 6.93
N LEU A 153 -6.36 8.76 6.43
CA LEU A 153 -5.16 8.08 6.89
C LEU A 153 -3.92 8.96 6.72
N HIS A 154 -3.75 9.63 5.58
CA HIS A 154 -2.61 10.52 5.35
C HIS A 154 -2.60 11.70 6.33
N ASP A 155 -3.75 12.32 6.59
CA ASP A 155 -3.84 13.40 7.57
C ASP A 155 -3.43 12.90 8.97
N GLU A 156 -3.95 11.76 9.43
CA GLU A 156 -3.59 11.20 10.75
C GLU A 156 -2.13 10.74 10.83
N ILE A 157 -1.59 10.15 9.77
CA ILE A 157 -0.17 9.79 9.67
C ILE A 157 0.71 11.03 9.82
N SER A 158 0.35 12.14 9.17
CA SER A 158 1.12 13.39 9.23
C SER A 158 1.12 14.03 10.63
N MET A 159 0.04 13.81 11.39
CA MET A 159 -0.13 14.33 12.74
C MET A 159 0.43 13.41 13.84
N ALA A 160 0.72 12.14 13.52
CA ALA A 160 1.18 11.16 14.49
C ALA A 160 2.62 11.45 14.97
N GLN A 161 2.78 11.76 16.25
CA GLN A 161 4.08 12.14 16.83
C GLN A 161 4.66 11.06 17.74
N ASP A 162 3.81 10.28 18.40
CA ASP A 162 4.23 9.29 19.38
C ASP A 162 3.76 7.85 19.07
N GLY A 163 4.07 6.93 19.98
CA GLY A 163 3.68 5.53 19.84
C GLY A 163 2.18 5.29 20.01
N LEU A 164 1.47 6.13 20.76
CA LEU A 164 0.02 5.99 20.96
C LEU A 164 -0.73 6.46 19.72
N ASP A 165 -0.30 7.56 19.11
CA ASP A 165 -0.83 8.03 17.82
C ASP A 165 -0.65 6.97 16.73
N ARG A 166 0.50 6.27 16.75
CA ARG A 166 0.75 5.18 15.80
C ARG A 166 -0.20 4.00 15.97
N GLU A 167 -0.50 3.60 17.20
CA GLU A 167 -1.51 2.57 17.45
C GLU A 167 -2.90 3.04 17.01
N HIS A 168 -3.24 4.32 17.21
CA HIS A 168 -4.49 4.89 16.72
C HIS A 168 -4.59 4.82 15.18
N VAL A 169 -3.51 5.14 14.46
CA VAL A 169 -3.47 5.00 13.00
C VAL A 169 -3.62 3.53 12.58
N TYR A 170 -3.05 2.58 13.32
CA TYR A 170 -3.29 1.16 13.05
C TYR A 170 -4.76 0.78 13.23
N ASP A 171 -5.42 1.25 14.28
CA ASP A 171 -6.86 1.02 14.46
C ASP A 171 -7.68 1.61 13.31
N LEU A 172 -7.24 2.74 12.75
CA LEU A 172 -7.87 3.36 11.58
C LEU A 172 -7.69 2.51 10.32
N PHE A 173 -6.48 2.00 10.06
CA PHE A 173 -6.26 1.03 8.98
C PHE A 173 -7.12 -0.22 9.14
N GLU A 174 -7.25 -0.77 10.35
CA GLU A 174 -8.08 -1.95 10.63
C GLU A 174 -9.58 -1.72 10.42
N LYS A 175 -10.04 -0.47 10.49
CA LYS A 175 -11.39 -0.09 10.06
C LYS A 175 -11.47 0.03 8.55
N ALA A 176 -10.54 0.77 7.95
CA ALA A 176 -10.55 1.08 6.53
C ALA A 176 -10.52 -0.17 5.63
N VAL A 177 -9.77 -1.21 6.01
CA VAL A 177 -9.67 -2.45 5.24
C VAL A 177 -10.93 -3.32 5.22
N LYS A 178 -12.00 -2.91 5.93
CA LYS A 178 -13.26 -3.67 6.03
C LYS A 178 -14.38 -3.13 5.16
N ASP A 179 -14.31 -1.89 4.68
CA ASP A 179 -15.43 -1.29 3.95
C ASP A 179 -15.52 -1.78 2.51
N TYR A 180 -14.38 -1.78 1.81
CA TYR A 180 -14.27 -2.23 0.42
C TYR A 180 -12.92 -2.88 0.16
N ILE A 181 -12.81 -3.59 -0.96
CA ILE A 181 -11.53 -4.08 -1.43
C ILE A 181 -10.62 -2.89 -1.76
N CYS A 182 -9.50 -2.79 -1.04
CA CYS A 182 -8.68 -1.57 -1.02
C CYS A 182 -7.18 -1.86 -1.16
N PRO A 183 -6.70 -2.11 -2.40
CA PRO A 183 -5.29 -2.41 -2.67
C PRO A 183 -4.32 -1.31 -2.20
N ASN A 184 -4.70 -0.04 -2.38
CA ASN A 184 -3.87 1.11 -2.04
C ASN A 184 -3.79 1.33 -0.53
N ILE A 185 -4.90 1.11 0.20
CA ILE A 185 -4.87 1.15 1.68
C ILE A 185 -3.96 0.06 2.24
N TRP A 186 -3.98 -1.15 1.67
CA TRP A 186 -3.05 -2.20 2.08
C TRP A 186 -1.58 -1.87 1.81
N LEU A 187 -1.27 -1.21 0.69
CA LEU A 187 0.08 -0.72 0.38
C LEU A 187 0.54 0.32 1.40
N GLU A 188 -0.30 1.32 1.69
CA GLU A 188 -0.01 2.33 2.70
C GLU A 188 0.10 1.72 4.10
N TYR A 189 -0.75 0.75 4.44
CA TYR A 189 -0.68 0.05 5.72
C TYR A 189 0.64 -0.74 5.85
N GLY A 190 1.05 -1.43 4.79
CA GLY A 190 2.35 -2.09 4.72
C GLY A 190 3.48 -1.10 4.95
N GLN A 191 3.52 -0.01 4.18
CA GLN A 191 4.55 1.03 4.26
C GLN A 191 4.60 1.71 5.65
N TYR A 192 3.45 2.05 6.20
CA TYR A 192 3.35 2.64 7.53
C TYR A 192 3.88 1.69 8.61
N SER A 193 3.59 0.39 8.48
CA SER A 193 4.08 -0.66 9.37
C SER A 193 5.61 -0.81 9.28
N VAL A 194 6.21 -0.66 8.08
CA VAL A 194 7.67 -0.67 7.90
C VAL A 194 8.33 0.45 8.70
N GLY A 195 7.72 1.64 8.75
CA GLY A 195 8.19 2.73 9.60
C GLY A 195 8.22 2.40 11.10
N GLY A 196 7.45 1.40 11.54
CA GLY A 196 7.39 0.91 12.92
C GLY A 196 8.27 -0.32 13.20
N ILE A 197 9.09 -0.78 12.25
CA ILE A 197 9.82 -2.06 12.36
C ILE A 197 10.76 -2.15 13.58
N GLY A 198 11.30 -1.02 14.04
CA GLY A 198 12.19 -0.96 15.19
C GLY A 198 11.51 -1.19 16.55
N GLN A 199 10.17 -1.22 16.58
CA GLN A 199 9.40 -1.47 17.79
C GLN A 199 9.32 -2.97 18.10
N LYS A 200 8.97 -3.31 19.35
CA LYS A 200 8.85 -4.71 19.79
C LYS A 200 7.74 -5.41 18.99
N GLY A 201 8.11 -6.41 18.19
CA GLY A 201 7.18 -7.14 17.34
C GLY A 201 6.84 -6.45 16.01
N GLY A 202 7.54 -5.36 15.66
CA GLY A 202 7.29 -4.60 14.44
C GLY A 202 7.50 -5.43 13.17
N LEU A 203 8.52 -6.29 13.14
CA LEU A 203 8.78 -7.20 12.02
C LEU A 203 7.62 -8.19 11.78
N GLU A 204 7.11 -8.81 12.85
CA GLU A 204 5.98 -9.73 12.78
C GLU A 204 4.70 -9.02 12.36
N LYS A 205 4.50 -7.77 12.82
CA LYS A 205 3.37 -6.93 12.40
C LYS A 205 3.41 -6.67 10.90
N VAL A 206 4.54 -6.21 10.35
CA VAL A 206 4.67 -5.94 8.91
C VAL A 206 4.36 -7.18 8.08
N ARG A 207 4.93 -8.33 8.46
CA ARG A 207 4.66 -9.61 7.78
C ARG A 207 3.19 -10.00 7.85
N SER A 208 2.57 -9.83 9.01
CA SER A 208 1.14 -10.09 9.20
C SER A 208 0.28 -9.19 8.29
N VAL A 209 0.61 -7.90 8.20
CA VAL A 209 -0.09 -6.95 7.31
C VAL A 209 0.03 -7.37 5.85
N PHE A 210 1.24 -7.68 5.36
CA PHE A 210 1.40 -8.11 3.96
C PHE A 210 0.73 -9.45 3.67
N GLU A 211 0.82 -10.46 4.55
CA GLU A 211 0.15 -11.74 4.32
C GLU A 211 -1.39 -11.60 4.32
N ARG A 212 -1.93 -10.68 5.13
CA ARG A 212 -3.36 -10.33 5.09
C ARG A 212 -3.73 -9.59 3.81
N ALA A 213 -2.91 -8.63 3.38
CA ALA A 213 -3.10 -7.93 2.12
C ALA A 213 -3.10 -8.90 0.93
N LEU A 214 -2.17 -9.86 0.90
CA LEU A 214 -2.12 -10.90 -0.13
C LEU A 214 -3.33 -11.85 -0.08
N SER A 215 -3.86 -12.12 1.12
CA SER A 215 -5.06 -12.94 1.26
C SER A 215 -6.32 -12.23 0.76
N SER A 216 -6.39 -10.89 0.89
CA SER A 216 -7.53 -10.07 0.46
C SER A 216 -7.45 -9.69 -1.03
N VAL A 217 -6.28 -9.20 -1.46
CA VAL A 217 -6.09 -8.53 -2.76
C VAL A 217 -5.06 -9.23 -3.65
N GLY A 218 -4.29 -10.19 -3.12
CA GLY A 218 -3.17 -10.82 -3.85
C GLY A 218 -3.57 -11.59 -5.12
N LEU A 219 -4.85 -11.89 -5.31
CA LEU A 219 -5.41 -12.50 -6.53
C LEU A 219 -5.95 -11.48 -7.55
N HIS A 220 -5.94 -10.19 -7.21
CA HIS A 220 -6.40 -9.13 -8.10
C HIS A 220 -5.45 -8.99 -9.29
N MET A 221 -5.94 -9.21 -10.51
CA MET A 221 -5.07 -9.33 -11.68
C MET A 221 -4.22 -8.10 -11.99
N SER A 222 -4.81 -6.90 -11.95
CA SER A 222 -4.10 -5.65 -12.23
C SER A 222 -3.48 -4.98 -11.02
N LYS A 223 -4.12 -5.08 -9.84
CA LYS A 223 -3.69 -4.39 -8.62
C LYS A 223 -2.91 -5.27 -7.63
N GLY A 224 -2.94 -6.60 -7.78
CA GLY A 224 -2.28 -7.53 -6.85
C GLY A 224 -0.76 -7.53 -6.97
N LEU A 225 -0.21 -7.28 -8.17
CA LEU A 225 1.23 -7.27 -8.43
C LEU A 225 1.98 -6.33 -7.48
N ALA A 226 1.48 -5.10 -7.30
CA ALA A 226 2.11 -4.09 -6.45
C ALA A 226 2.27 -4.56 -4.99
N LEU A 227 1.30 -5.32 -4.46
CA LEU A 227 1.39 -5.87 -3.09
C LEU A 227 2.43 -6.98 -2.99
N TRP A 228 2.53 -7.84 -4.01
CA TRP A 228 3.57 -8.86 -4.06
C TRP A 228 4.96 -8.23 -4.15
N GLU A 229 5.13 -7.21 -4.99
CA GLU A 229 6.39 -6.47 -5.15
C GLU A 229 6.79 -5.78 -3.84
N ALA A 230 5.88 -5.00 -3.24
CA ALA A 230 6.14 -4.34 -1.96
C ALA A 230 6.56 -5.34 -0.87
N TYR A 231 5.92 -6.52 -0.80
CA TYR A 231 6.30 -7.52 0.19
C TYR A 231 7.66 -8.17 -0.13
N ARG A 232 7.97 -8.47 -1.41
CA ARG A 232 9.28 -9.00 -1.82
C ARG A 232 10.40 -8.00 -1.55
N GLU A 233 10.18 -6.72 -1.85
CA GLU A 233 11.14 -5.64 -1.60
C GLU A 233 11.42 -5.49 -0.11
N PHE A 234 10.36 -5.50 0.72
CA PHE A 234 10.48 -5.48 2.18
C PHE A 234 11.32 -6.64 2.71
N GLU A 235 10.99 -7.89 2.35
CA GLU A 235 11.75 -9.05 2.83
C GLU A 235 13.18 -9.02 2.32
N SER A 236 13.41 -8.56 1.08
CA SER A 236 14.74 -8.41 0.47
C SER A 236 15.60 -7.36 1.17
N ALA A 237 15.00 -6.27 1.65
CA ALA A 237 15.71 -5.21 2.36
C ALA A 237 16.21 -5.63 3.76
N ILE A 238 15.56 -6.62 4.39
CA ILE A 238 15.88 -7.05 5.76
C ILE A 238 16.90 -8.21 5.77
N VAL A 239 17.31 -8.74 4.62
CA VAL A 239 18.03 -10.02 4.54
C VAL A 239 19.42 -9.98 5.18
N GLU A 240 19.54 -10.66 6.32
CA GLU A 240 20.67 -11.55 6.63
C GLU A 240 20.46 -12.91 5.92
N ALA A 241 21.53 -13.58 5.49
CA ALA A 241 21.51 -14.74 4.57
C ALA A 241 20.50 -15.87 4.90
N ALA A 242 20.06 -16.01 6.15
CA ALA A 242 19.04 -16.98 6.57
C ALA A 242 17.61 -16.69 6.07
N ARG A 243 17.33 -15.51 5.50
CA ARG A 243 15.97 -15.08 5.10
C ARG A 243 15.68 -15.17 3.60
N LEU A 244 16.64 -15.63 2.80
CA LEU A 244 16.50 -15.78 1.34
C LEU A 244 15.34 -16.71 0.96
N GLU A 245 15.10 -17.78 1.73
CA GLU A 245 14.02 -18.73 1.45
C GLU A 245 12.62 -18.08 1.50
N LYS A 246 12.43 -17.03 2.30
CA LYS A 246 11.14 -16.31 2.33
C LYS A 246 10.89 -15.59 1.02
N VAL A 247 11.92 -14.97 0.44
CA VAL A 247 11.84 -14.30 -0.86
C VAL A 247 11.60 -15.33 -1.97
N HIS A 248 12.31 -16.47 -1.98
CA HIS A 248 12.00 -17.57 -2.90
C HIS A 248 10.55 -18.03 -2.75
N SER A 249 10.07 -18.22 -1.52
CA SER A 249 8.68 -18.62 -1.25
C SER A 249 7.66 -17.63 -1.82
N LEU A 250 7.91 -16.32 -1.71
CA LEU A 250 7.05 -15.28 -2.29
C LEU A 250 7.02 -15.33 -3.82
N PHE A 251 8.17 -15.41 -4.49
CA PHE A 251 8.21 -15.60 -5.95
C PHE A 251 7.44 -16.84 -6.39
N ARG A 252 7.70 -18.00 -5.75
CA ARG A 252 7.04 -19.27 -6.08
C ARG A 252 5.52 -19.20 -5.91
N ARG A 253 5.03 -18.50 -4.87
CA ARG A 253 3.59 -18.29 -4.63
C ARG A 253 2.98 -17.37 -5.66
N GLN A 254 3.61 -16.22 -5.92
CA GLN A 254 3.14 -15.23 -6.89
C GLN A 254 3.07 -15.79 -8.31
N LEU A 255 4.10 -16.53 -8.74
CA LEU A 255 4.16 -17.14 -10.07
C LEU A 255 3.10 -18.24 -10.29
N ALA A 256 2.45 -18.71 -9.22
CA ALA A 256 1.31 -19.62 -9.33
C ALA A 256 -0.04 -18.89 -9.51
N ILE A 257 -0.05 -17.56 -9.54
CA ILE A 257 -1.24 -16.73 -9.64
C ILE A 257 -1.25 -16.03 -11.01
N PRO A 258 -2.38 -16.06 -11.75
CA PRO A 258 -2.51 -15.34 -13.01
C PRO A 258 -2.63 -13.84 -12.74
N LEU A 259 -1.51 -13.13 -12.77
CA LEU A 259 -1.43 -11.66 -12.64
C LEU A 259 -0.95 -11.05 -13.96
N TYR A 260 -1.28 -9.79 -14.23
CA TYR A 260 -0.61 -9.06 -15.31
C TYR A 260 0.89 -8.95 -15.05
N ASP A 261 1.67 -8.97 -16.13
CA ASP A 261 3.14 -8.89 -16.13
C ASP A 261 3.85 -10.02 -15.35
N MET A 262 3.18 -11.18 -15.18
CA MET A 262 3.78 -12.35 -14.52
C MET A 262 5.01 -12.89 -15.25
N GLU A 263 5.14 -12.66 -16.55
CA GLU A 263 6.32 -12.98 -17.35
C GLU A 263 7.54 -12.16 -16.92
N ALA A 264 7.34 -10.88 -16.60
CA ALA A 264 8.40 -10.02 -16.06
C ALA A 264 8.81 -10.47 -14.66
N THR A 265 7.83 -10.88 -13.83
CA THR A 265 8.10 -11.48 -12.51
C THR A 265 8.91 -12.77 -12.63
N PHE A 266 8.63 -13.61 -13.63
CA PHE A 266 9.36 -14.85 -13.86
C PHE A 266 10.81 -14.56 -14.27
N ALA A 267 11.02 -13.63 -15.20
CA ALA A 267 12.35 -13.20 -15.61
C ALA A 267 13.15 -12.58 -14.45
N GLU A 268 12.50 -11.77 -13.60
CA GLU A 268 13.11 -11.25 -12.38
C GLU A 268 13.56 -12.38 -11.45
N TYR A 269 12.73 -13.41 -11.27
CA TYR A 269 13.09 -14.56 -10.43
C TYR A 269 14.25 -15.37 -11.01
N GLU A 270 14.30 -15.55 -12.33
CA GLU A 270 15.43 -16.19 -13.02
C GLU A 270 16.74 -15.41 -12.84
N GLU A 271 16.69 -14.08 -12.89
CA GLU A 271 17.88 -13.24 -12.69
C GLU A 271 18.32 -13.19 -11.22
N TRP A 272 17.34 -13.13 -10.30
CA TRP A 272 17.60 -13.00 -8.87
C TRP A 272 18.07 -14.31 -8.22
N SER A 273 17.56 -15.46 -8.69
CA SER A 273 17.84 -16.77 -8.10
C SER A 273 19.24 -17.27 -8.51
N GLU A 274 20.12 -17.50 -7.53
CA GLU A 274 21.41 -18.16 -7.77
C GLU A 274 21.22 -19.66 -8.11
N ASP A 275 20.14 -20.26 -7.61
CA ASP A 275 19.78 -21.66 -7.85
C ASP A 275 18.81 -21.82 -9.03
N PRO A 276 18.82 -22.95 -9.75
CA PRO A 276 17.83 -23.24 -10.77
C PRO A 276 16.39 -23.22 -10.20
N ILE A 277 15.47 -22.62 -10.95
CA ILE A 277 14.06 -22.62 -10.59
C ILE A 277 13.53 -24.06 -10.60
N PRO A 278 12.86 -24.52 -9.52
CA PRO A 278 12.28 -25.86 -9.49
C PRO A 278 11.25 -26.09 -10.60
N GLU A 279 11.31 -27.25 -11.24
CA GLU A 279 10.38 -27.66 -12.32
C GLU A 279 8.89 -27.52 -11.91
N SER A 280 8.57 -27.79 -10.65
CA SER A 280 7.21 -27.62 -10.12
C SER A 280 6.72 -26.16 -10.20
N VAL A 281 7.61 -25.19 -10.02
CA VAL A 281 7.32 -23.76 -10.11
C VAL A 281 7.09 -23.38 -11.56
N ILE A 282 7.91 -23.88 -12.49
CA ILE A 282 7.76 -23.68 -13.94
C ILE A 282 6.41 -24.24 -14.42
N GLN A 283 6.02 -25.43 -13.94
CA GLN A 283 4.72 -26.02 -14.26
C GLN A 283 3.55 -25.19 -13.73
N ASN A 284 3.65 -24.67 -12.50
CA ASN A 284 2.62 -23.81 -11.93
C ASN A 284 2.53 -22.46 -12.66
N TYR A 285 3.67 -21.88 -13.00
CA TYR A 285 3.76 -20.68 -13.84
C TYR A 285 3.08 -20.86 -15.19
N ASN A 286 3.40 -21.95 -15.91
CA ASN A 286 2.76 -22.23 -17.19
C ASN A 286 1.24 -22.42 -17.08
N LYS A 287 0.75 -23.03 -15.99
CA LYS A 287 -0.70 -23.15 -15.72
C LYS A 287 -1.32 -21.78 -15.45
N ALA A 288 -0.68 -20.95 -14.63
CA ALA A 288 -1.13 -19.59 -14.34
C ALA A 288 -1.15 -18.72 -15.60
N LEU A 289 -0.15 -18.85 -16.48
CA LEU A 289 -0.10 -18.14 -17.76
C LEU A 289 -1.27 -18.55 -18.68
N GLN A 290 -1.55 -19.84 -18.78
CA GLN A 290 -2.71 -20.33 -19.54
C GLN A 290 -4.05 -19.88 -18.92
N GLN A 291 -4.11 -19.73 -17.61
CA GLN A 291 -5.28 -19.19 -16.92
C GLN A 291 -5.44 -17.69 -17.21
N LEU A 292 -4.36 -16.91 -17.17
CA LEU A 292 -4.35 -15.48 -17.46
C LEU A 292 -4.98 -15.20 -18.83
N GLU A 293 -4.63 -15.95 -19.87
CA GLU A 293 -5.24 -15.84 -21.20
C GLU A 293 -6.77 -15.98 -21.20
N LYS A 294 -7.33 -16.80 -20.30
CA LYS A 294 -8.79 -16.97 -20.18
C LYS A 294 -9.45 -15.80 -19.47
N TYR A 295 -8.72 -15.12 -18.59
CA TYR A 295 -9.24 -13.99 -17.84
C TYR A 295 -9.13 -12.66 -18.61
N LYS A 296 -8.11 -12.51 -19.48
CA LYS A 296 -7.85 -11.29 -20.27
C LYS A 296 -9.09 -10.67 -20.92
N PRO A 297 -9.98 -11.43 -21.61
CA PRO A 297 -11.16 -10.83 -22.24
C PRO A 297 -12.11 -10.13 -21.25
N TYR A 298 -12.20 -10.61 -20.01
CA TYR A 298 -13.06 -10.03 -18.99
C TYR A 298 -12.43 -8.78 -18.35
N GLU A 299 -11.12 -8.79 -18.12
CA GLU A 299 -10.40 -7.61 -17.64
C GLU A 299 -10.35 -6.49 -18.70
N GLU A 300 -10.17 -6.85 -19.97
CA GLU A 300 -10.23 -5.89 -21.09
C GLU A 300 -11.63 -5.28 -21.25
N ALA A 301 -12.69 -6.07 -21.07
CA ALA A 301 -14.06 -5.56 -21.08
C ALA A 301 -14.30 -4.53 -19.95
N LEU A 302 -13.81 -4.82 -18.74
CA LEU A 302 -13.88 -3.87 -17.62
C LEU A 302 -13.09 -2.58 -17.92
N LEU A 303 -11.92 -2.69 -18.54
CA LEU A 303 -11.08 -1.54 -18.87
C LEU A 303 -11.73 -0.63 -19.94
N GLN A 304 -12.45 -1.21 -20.89
CA GLN A 304 -13.09 -0.49 -22.00
C GLN A 304 -14.44 0.14 -21.61
N ALA A 305 -15.13 -0.42 -20.61
CA ALA A 305 -16.42 0.06 -20.17
C ALA A 305 -16.31 1.24 -19.19
N GLU A 306 -17.37 2.07 -19.16
CA GLU A 306 -17.53 3.15 -18.19
C GLU A 306 -18.20 2.66 -16.90
N ALA A 307 -17.85 3.29 -15.77
CA ALA A 307 -18.48 3.00 -14.49
C ALA A 307 -20.00 3.21 -14.57
N PRO A 308 -20.83 2.33 -13.95
CA PRO A 308 -20.45 1.35 -12.93
C PRO A 308 -20.20 -0.09 -13.45
N ARG A 309 -20.04 -0.31 -14.78
CA ARG A 309 -19.60 -1.60 -15.38
C ARG A 309 -20.37 -2.86 -14.96
N LEU A 310 -21.64 -2.70 -14.58
CA LEU A 310 -22.41 -3.78 -13.97
C LEU A 310 -22.52 -5.03 -14.86
N ALA A 311 -22.74 -4.83 -16.17
CA ALA A 311 -22.92 -5.93 -17.11
C ALA A 311 -21.63 -6.73 -17.30
N GLU A 312 -20.50 -6.04 -17.39
CA GLU A 312 -19.17 -6.62 -17.52
C GLU A 312 -18.81 -7.42 -16.26
N TYR A 313 -19.06 -6.84 -15.07
CA TYR A 313 -18.89 -7.56 -13.80
C TYR A 313 -19.79 -8.78 -13.70
N GLN A 314 -21.05 -8.71 -14.13
CA GLN A 314 -21.96 -9.88 -14.13
C GLN A 314 -21.46 -11.01 -15.03
N ALA A 315 -21.00 -10.69 -16.25
CA ALA A 315 -20.43 -11.68 -17.15
C ALA A 315 -19.18 -12.34 -16.55
N TYR A 316 -18.36 -11.56 -15.86
CA TYR A 316 -17.17 -12.05 -15.20
C TYR A 316 -17.49 -12.90 -13.95
N ILE A 317 -18.43 -12.48 -13.11
CA ILE A 317 -18.97 -13.28 -12.00
C ILE A 317 -19.48 -14.63 -12.52
N ASP A 318 -20.25 -14.65 -13.61
CA ASP A 318 -20.76 -15.88 -14.22
C ASP A 318 -19.63 -16.81 -14.67
N PHE A 319 -18.54 -16.25 -15.19
CA PHE A 319 -17.35 -17.01 -15.59
C PHE A 319 -16.62 -17.62 -14.39
N GLU A 320 -16.34 -16.83 -13.35
CA GLU A 320 -15.69 -17.34 -12.12
C GLU A 320 -16.57 -18.37 -11.41
N MET A 321 -17.89 -18.18 -11.42
CA MET A 321 -18.85 -19.13 -10.87
C MET A 321 -18.81 -20.49 -11.57
N LYS A 322 -18.56 -20.52 -12.89
CA LYS A 322 -18.38 -21.76 -13.68
C LYS A 322 -17.05 -22.44 -13.38
N ILE A 323 -15.98 -21.68 -13.16
CA ILE A 323 -14.67 -22.23 -12.75
C ILE A 323 -14.76 -22.83 -11.35
N GLY A 324 -15.42 -22.12 -10.44
CA GLY A 324 -15.77 -22.61 -9.12
C GLY A 324 -14.77 -22.29 -8.01
N ASP A 325 -13.70 -21.53 -8.28
CA ASP A 325 -12.70 -21.11 -7.29
C ASP A 325 -13.33 -20.13 -6.26
N PRO A 326 -13.47 -20.51 -4.98
CA PRO A 326 -14.09 -19.67 -3.97
C PRO A 326 -13.43 -18.30 -3.80
N ALA A 327 -12.10 -18.25 -3.78
CA ALA A 327 -11.36 -17.01 -3.51
C ALA A 327 -11.49 -16.02 -4.67
N ARG A 328 -11.49 -16.52 -5.91
CA ARG A 328 -11.69 -15.68 -7.10
C ARG A 328 -13.12 -15.20 -7.26
N ILE A 329 -14.10 -16.06 -6.96
CA ILE A 329 -15.51 -15.68 -6.94
C ILE A 329 -15.73 -14.58 -5.93
N GLN A 330 -15.21 -14.75 -4.72
CA GLN A 330 -15.26 -13.74 -3.69
C GLN A 330 -14.67 -12.42 -4.19
N LEU A 331 -13.43 -12.45 -4.68
CA LEU A 331 -12.73 -11.28 -5.20
C LEU A 331 -13.54 -10.53 -6.27
N ILE A 332 -14.14 -11.21 -7.24
CA ILE A 332 -14.87 -10.53 -8.31
C ILE A 332 -16.18 -9.91 -7.81
N PHE A 333 -16.85 -10.51 -6.82
CA PHE A 333 -17.99 -9.87 -6.15
C PHE A 333 -17.58 -8.61 -5.40
N GLU A 334 -16.51 -8.68 -4.60
CA GLU A 334 -16.00 -7.51 -3.86
C GLU A 334 -15.60 -6.38 -4.80
N ARG A 335 -14.94 -6.70 -5.93
CA ARG A 335 -14.61 -5.71 -6.97
C ARG A 335 -15.86 -5.07 -7.58
N ALA A 336 -16.90 -5.86 -7.86
CA ALA A 336 -18.14 -5.34 -8.44
C ALA A 336 -18.87 -4.41 -7.46
N LEU A 337 -18.84 -4.73 -6.16
CA LEU A 337 -19.50 -3.94 -5.11
C LEU A 337 -18.92 -2.55 -4.91
N VAL A 338 -17.63 -2.33 -5.22
CA VAL A 338 -17.02 -0.99 -5.16
C VAL A 338 -17.79 0.01 -6.03
N GLU A 339 -18.20 -0.39 -7.23
CA GLU A 339 -18.91 0.49 -8.17
C GLU A 339 -20.43 0.31 -8.12
N ASN A 340 -20.92 -0.81 -7.57
CA ASN A 340 -22.32 -1.23 -7.65
C ASN A 340 -22.94 -1.53 -6.28
N CYS A 341 -22.46 -0.92 -5.20
CA CYS A 341 -22.96 -1.14 -3.84
C CYS A 341 -24.45 -0.82 -3.67
N LEU A 342 -25.03 0.02 -4.54
CA LEU A 342 -26.45 0.36 -4.52
C LEU A 342 -27.34 -0.62 -5.30
N VAL A 343 -26.79 -1.70 -5.87
CA VAL A 343 -27.53 -2.72 -6.62
C VAL A 343 -27.92 -3.89 -5.69
N PRO A 344 -29.17 -3.99 -5.21
CA PRO A 344 -29.53 -4.98 -4.19
C PRO A 344 -29.39 -6.42 -4.66
N ASP A 345 -29.66 -6.68 -5.93
CA ASP A 345 -29.57 -8.02 -6.52
C ASP A 345 -28.13 -8.57 -6.50
N LEU A 346 -27.13 -7.69 -6.58
CA LEU A 346 -25.72 -8.08 -6.49
C LEU A 346 -25.40 -8.62 -5.09
N TRP A 347 -25.87 -7.95 -4.04
CA TRP A 347 -25.73 -8.39 -2.65
C TRP A 347 -26.46 -9.70 -2.37
N ILE A 348 -27.70 -9.84 -2.85
CA ILE A 348 -28.50 -11.06 -2.68
C ILE A 348 -27.77 -12.25 -3.32
N ARG A 349 -27.25 -12.04 -4.53
CA ARG A 349 -26.49 -13.06 -5.26
C ARG A 349 -25.19 -13.40 -4.56
N TYR A 350 -24.46 -12.41 -4.06
CA TYR A 350 -23.21 -12.63 -3.35
C TYR A 350 -23.44 -13.43 -2.06
N ARG A 351 -24.41 -13.01 -1.23
CA ARG A 351 -24.79 -13.70 0.01
C ARG A 351 -25.23 -15.15 -0.23
N SER A 352 -26.04 -15.39 -1.26
CA SER A 352 -26.47 -16.74 -1.59
C SER A 352 -25.28 -17.63 -2.01
N THR A 353 -24.27 -17.05 -2.65
CA THR A 353 -23.06 -17.74 -3.09
C THR A 353 -22.15 -18.07 -1.90
N THR A 354 -21.94 -17.12 -0.98
CA THR A 354 -21.13 -17.32 0.24
C THR A 354 -21.74 -18.40 1.12
N GLU A 355 -23.06 -18.38 1.34
CA GLU A 355 -23.80 -19.40 2.08
C GLU A 355 -23.65 -20.80 1.45
N SER A 356 -23.73 -20.90 0.12
CA SER A 356 -23.61 -22.19 -0.59
C SER A 356 -22.18 -22.76 -0.60
N LYS A 357 -21.15 -21.91 -0.60
CA LYS A 357 -19.76 -22.32 -0.80
C LYS A 357 -18.91 -22.26 0.47
N GLY A 358 -19.44 -21.74 1.58
CA GLY A 358 -18.82 -21.82 2.90
C GLY A 358 -17.64 -20.85 3.12
N PHE A 359 -17.63 -19.69 2.45
CA PHE A 359 -16.66 -18.62 2.69
C PHE A 359 -17.37 -17.34 3.15
N GLY A 360 -16.73 -16.54 4.01
CA GLY A 360 -17.28 -15.29 4.54
C GLY A 360 -16.90 -14.07 3.70
N PHE A 361 -17.53 -12.92 3.94
CA PHE A 361 -17.22 -11.65 3.25
C PHE A 361 -15.82 -11.12 3.60
N ILE A 362 -15.14 -10.47 2.66
CA ILE A 362 -13.90 -9.72 2.95
C ILE A 362 -14.30 -8.33 3.46
N CYS A 363 -15.35 -7.75 2.87
CA CYS A 363 -15.86 -6.42 3.23
C CYS A 363 -17.21 -6.54 3.95
N THR A 364 -17.44 -5.73 4.99
CA THR A 364 -18.62 -5.80 5.87
C THR A 364 -19.65 -4.74 5.58
#